data_AF-A0A7K2CSC0-F1
#
_entry.id   AF-A0A7K2CSC0-F1
#
_cell.length_a   1.000
_cell.length_b   1.000
_cell.length_c   1.000
_cell.angle_alpha   90.00
_cell.angle_beta   90.00
_cell.angle_gamma   90.00
#
_symmetry.space_group_name_H-M   'P 1'
#
loop_
_entity.id
_entity.type
_entity.pdbx_description
1 polymer ?
#
loop_
_entity_poly.entity_id
_entity_poly.type
_entity_poly.pdbx_seq_one_letter_code
_entity_poly.pdbx_strand_id
1 'polypeptide(L)'
;MNEVVPPEVRERLDRLVDELPYNEEIPRRSGDVAFNHAWEIRAFAIATAMHDDGAFDWPEFQGELICSIQAWESDNDTTAGWSYYDRWMEALERLLQAKGMLDTAELDRRTAEVLSTPANSHHHPPAREPVAVVPPRAGEGRPNE
;
A
#
# COMPACT_ATOMS: atom_id res chain seq x y z
N MET A 1 14.83 -9.53 11.69
CA MET A 1 16.19 -9.81 11.19
C MET A 1 16.25 -9.26 9.77
N ASN A 2 16.53 -7.96 9.62
CA ASN A 2 16.64 -7.34 8.29
C ASN A 2 18.09 -7.49 7.85
N GLU A 3 18.34 -8.45 6.98
CA GLU A 3 19.65 -8.69 6.41
C GLU A 3 19.96 -7.53 5.45
N VAL A 4 20.84 -6.63 5.88
CA VAL A 4 21.32 -5.53 5.04
C VAL A 4 22.12 -6.16 3.92
N VAL A 5 21.51 -6.23 2.73
CA VAL A 5 22.16 -6.75 1.52
C VAL A 5 23.51 -6.01 1.34
N PRO A 6 24.63 -6.73 1.27
CA PRO A 6 25.95 -6.12 1.15
C PRO A 6 26.02 -5.17 -0.07
N PRO A 7 26.71 -4.03 0.04
CA PRO A 7 26.76 -3.03 -1.03
C PRO A 7 27.33 -3.60 -2.33
N GLU A 8 28.28 -4.54 -2.26
CA GLU A 8 28.80 -5.24 -3.44
C GLU A 8 27.73 -6.09 -4.17
N VAL A 9 26.76 -6.63 -3.45
CA VAL A 9 25.66 -7.42 -4.03
C VAL A 9 24.69 -6.49 -4.73
N ARG A 10 24.38 -5.32 -4.12
CA ARG A 10 23.53 -4.29 -4.72
C ARG A 10 24.13 -3.76 -6.03
N GLU A 11 25.40 -3.39 -6.02
CA GLU A 11 26.09 -2.87 -7.21
C GLU A 11 26.16 -3.90 -8.35
N ARG A 12 26.35 -5.19 -8.00
CA ARG A 12 26.31 -6.27 -8.97
C ARG A 12 24.91 -6.48 -9.55
N LEU A 13 23.87 -6.40 -8.72
CA LEU A 13 22.48 -6.51 -9.16
C LEU A 13 22.10 -5.36 -10.09
N ASP A 14 22.44 -4.13 -9.72
CA ASP A 14 22.16 -2.93 -10.54
C ASP A 14 22.79 -3.08 -11.93
N ARG A 15 24.04 -3.55 -12.00
CA ARG A 15 24.72 -3.83 -13.28
C ARG A 15 24.02 -4.91 -14.09
N LEU A 16 23.62 -6.01 -13.46
CA LEU A 16 22.93 -7.10 -14.15
C LEU A 16 21.57 -6.67 -14.69
N VAL A 17 20.83 -5.86 -13.93
CA VAL A 17 19.56 -5.24 -14.37
C VAL A 17 19.81 -4.30 -15.54
N ASP A 18 20.91 -3.53 -15.50
CA ASP A 18 21.28 -2.64 -16.60
C ASP A 18 21.59 -3.39 -17.91
N GLU A 19 22.19 -4.58 -17.81
CA GLU A 19 22.59 -5.44 -18.94
C GLU A 19 21.46 -6.33 -19.49
N LEU A 20 20.26 -6.32 -18.89
CA LEU A 20 19.15 -7.14 -19.38
C LEU A 20 18.68 -6.68 -20.77
N PRO A 21 18.49 -7.59 -21.73
CA PRO A 21 17.81 -7.25 -22.97
C PRO A 21 16.40 -6.74 -22.64
N TYR A 22 15.94 -5.71 -23.35
CA TYR A 22 14.67 -4.99 -23.10
C TYR A 22 14.63 -4.12 -21.83
N ASN A 23 15.75 -3.91 -21.12
CA ASN A 23 15.81 -2.95 -20.00
C ASN A 23 15.33 -1.53 -20.41
N GLU A 24 15.54 -1.14 -21.66
CA GLU A 24 15.05 0.13 -22.20
C GLU A 24 13.51 0.20 -22.34
N GLU A 25 12.83 -0.94 -22.45
CA GLU A 25 11.37 -1.04 -22.53
C GLU A 25 10.70 -1.21 -21.15
N ILE A 26 11.47 -1.59 -20.13
CA ILE A 26 11.02 -1.64 -18.74
C ILE A 26 10.98 -0.19 -18.23
N PRO A 27 9.79 0.38 -17.92
CA PRO A 27 9.73 1.72 -17.37
C PRO A 27 10.52 1.75 -16.07
N ARG A 28 11.68 2.41 -16.07
CA ARG A 28 12.41 2.72 -14.84
C ARG A 28 11.50 3.63 -14.03
N ARG A 29 10.70 3.05 -13.14
CA ARG A 29 10.00 3.82 -12.11
C ARG A 29 11.11 4.44 -11.26
N SER A 30 11.45 5.69 -11.57
CA SER A 30 12.13 6.57 -10.62
C SER A 30 11.47 6.35 -9.28
N GLY A 31 12.25 6.09 -8.23
CA GLY A 31 11.79 5.59 -6.93
C GLY A 31 10.84 6.47 -6.12
N ASP A 32 10.05 7.34 -6.76
CA ASP A 32 9.29 8.40 -6.12
C ASP A 32 7.77 8.20 -6.07
N VAL A 33 7.18 7.18 -6.68
CA VAL A 33 5.79 6.82 -6.31
C VAL A 33 5.51 5.33 -6.45
N ALA A 34 5.58 4.61 -5.33
CA ALA A 34 5.11 3.23 -5.21
C ALA A 34 3.58 3.10 -5.34
N PHE A 35 2.86 4.23 -5.22
CA PHE A 35 1.41 4.33 -5.21
C PHE A 35 0.93 5.45 -6.14
N ASN A 36 0.07 5.15 -7.10
CA ASN A 36 -0.50 6.13 -8.02
C ASN A 36 -1.68 6.89 -7.39
N HIS A 37 -2.36 6.29 -6.42
CA HIS A 37 -3.54 6.87 -5.78
C HIS A 37 -3.45 6.75 -4.25
N ALA A 38 -4.06 7.72 -3.54
CA ALA A 38 -4.08 7.74 -2.08
C ALA A 38 -4.83 6.53 -1.45
N TRP A 39 -5.69 5.85 -2.21
CA TRP A 39 -6.36 4.64 -1.75
C TRP A 39 -5.42 3.42 -1.75
N GLU A 40 -4.44 3.36 -2.66
CA GLU A 40 -3.51 2.23 -2.80
C GLU A 40 -2.63 2.07 -1.55
N ILE A 41 -2.10 3.18 -1.02
CA ILE A 41 -1.33 3.17 0.23
C ILE A 41 -2.18 2.81 1.44
N ARG A 42 -3.46 3.22 1.46
CA ARG A 42 -4.38 2.88 2.56
C ARG A 42 -4.70 1.40 2.54
N ALA A 43 -4.98 0.84 1.35
CA ALA A 43 -5.22 -0.58 1.16
C ALA A 43 -4.01 -1.38 1.69
N PHE A 44 -2.80 -1.04 1.23
CA PHE A 44 -1.56 -1.67 1.69
C PHE A 44 -1.39 -1.62 3.21
N ALA A 45 -1.62 -0.44 3.82
CA ALA A 45 -1.52 -0.28 5.27
C ALA A 45 -2.52 -1.15 6.04
N ILE A 46 -3.75 -1.32 5.53
CA ILE A 46 -4.77 -2.17 6.14
C ILE A 46 -4.34 -3.64 6.11
N ALA A 47 -3.90 -4.18 4.97
CA ALA A 47 -3.46 -5.57 4.93
C ALA A 47 -2.21 -5.81 5.78
N THR A 48 -1.27 -4.86 5.80
CA THR A 48 -0.07 -4.97 6.64
C THR A 48 -0.46 -5.02 8.12
N ALA A 49 -1.37 -4.14 8.55
CA ALA A 49 -1.86 -4.14 9.93
C ALA A 49 -2.60 -5.44 10.28
N MET A 50 -3.40 -6.00 9.37
CA MET A 50 -4.09 -7.28 9.56
C MET A 50 -3.11 -8.46 9.66
N HIS A 51 -2.09 -8.47 8.80
CA HIS A 51 -1.02 -9.45 8.87
C HIS A 51 -0.27 -9.37 10.20
N ASP A 52 0.10 -8.16 10.64
CA ASP A 52 0.83 -7.96 11.90
C ASP A 52 -0.02 -8.34 13.13
N ASP A 53 -1.35 -8.24 13.04
CA ASP A 53 -2.29 -8.72 14.07
C ASP A 53 -2.53 -10.24 14.00
N GLY A 54 -1.94 -10.94 13.02
CA GLY A 54 -2.08 -12.38 12.84
C GLY A 54 -3.42 -12.81 12.23
N ALA A 55 -4.13 -11.89 11.56
CA ALA A 55 -5.38 -12.21 10.88
C ALA A 55 -5.18 -13.18 9.71
N PHE A 56 -4.02 -13.15 9.07
CA PHE A 56 -3.57 -14.09 8.04
C PHE A 56 -2.04 -14.05 7.91
N ASP A 57 -1.46 -15.10 7.35
CA ASP A 57 -0.03 -15.14 7.05
C ASP A 57 0.26 -14.52 5.67
N TRP A 58 1.41 -13.84 5.52
CA TRP A 58 1.78 -13.19 4.27
C TRP A 58 1.78 -14.11 3.03
N PRO A 59 2.26 -15.37 3.11
CA PRO A 59 2.20 -16.30 1.97
C PRO A 59 0.78 -16.68 1.54
N GLU A 60 -0.20 -16.69 2.46
CA GLU A 60 -1.61 -16.92 2.11
C GLU A 60 -2.10 -15.80 1.19
N PHE A 61 -1.80 -14.55 1.56
CA PHE A 61 -2.13 -13.38 0.75
C PHE A 61 -1.42 -13.38 -0.60
N GLN A 62 -0.13 -13.73 -0.64
CA GLN A 62 0.61 -13.85 -1.91
C GLN A 62 -0.01 -14.90 -2.83
N GLY A 63 -0.49 -16.02 -2.29
CA GLY A 63 -1.20 -17.04 -3.04
C GLY A 63 -2.47 -16.50 -3.71
N GLU A 64 -3.33 -15.82 -2.94
CA GLU A 64 -4.55 -15.19 -3.47
C GLU A 64 -4.26 -14.12 -4.52
N LEU A 65 -3.17 -13.35 -4.35
CA LEU A 65 -2.74 -12.35 -5.33
C LEU A 65 -2.35 -12.99 -6.66
N ILE A 66 -1.58 -14.08 -6.63
CA ILE A 66 -1.21 -14.83 -7.83
C ILE A 66 -2.48 -15.36 -8.53
N CYS A 67 -3.40 -15.94 -7.77
CA CYS A 67 -4.67 -16.43 -8.30
C CYS A 67 -5.51 -15.32 -8.95
N SER A 68 -5.59 -14.13 -8.33
CA SER A 68 -6.31 -12.98 -8.90
C SER A 68 -5.68 -12.47 -10.19
N ILE A 69 -4.34 -12.39 -10.24
CA ILE A 69 -3.60 -12.00 -11.44
C ILE A 69 -3.85 -13.00 -12.57
N GLN A 70 -3.70 -14.31 -12.29
CA GLN A 70 -3.91 -15.37 -13.27
C GLN A 70 -5.35 -15.42 -13.80
N ALA A 71 -6.34 -15.23 -12.93
CA ALA A 71 -7.74 -15.19 -13.31
C ALA A 71 -8.00 -14.06 -14.32
N TRP A 72 -7.48 -12.86 -14.04
CA TRP A 72 -7.64 -11.73 -14.95
C TRP A 72 -6.88 -11.93 -16.27
N GLU A 73 -5.64 -12.44 -16.23
CA GLU A 73 -4.85 -12.74 -17.43
C GLU A 73 -5.53 -13.78 -18.32
N SER A 74 -6.27 -14.72 -17.73
CA SER A 74 -7.02 -15.74 -18.47
C SER A 74 -8.29 -15.18 -19.13
N ASP A 75 -8.90 -14.17 -18.51
CA ASP A 75 -10.15 -13.55 -18.99
C ASP A 75 -9.93 -12.38 -19.96
N ASN A 76 -8.69 -11.89 -20.09
CA ASN A 76 -8.36 -10.70 -20.88
C ASN A 76 -7.20 -10.95 -21.84
N ASP A 77 -7.47 -10.90 -23.15
CA ASP A 77 -6.46 -11.04 -24.22
C ASP A 77 -5.50 -9.83 -24.34
N THR A 78 -5.77 -8.74 -23.61
CA THR A 78 -4.96 -7.51 -23.65
C THR A 78 -4.72 -6.95 -22.26
N THR A 79 -3.66 -6.18 -22.09
CA THR A 79 -3.33 -5.49 -20.82
C THR A 79 -4.15 -4.20 -20.61
N ALA A 80 -5.10 -3.89 -21.49
CA ALA A 80 -5.91 -2.68 -21.38
C ALA A 80 -6.80 -2.74 -20.13
N GLY A 81 -6.64 -1.77 -19.23
CA GLY A 81 -7.37 -1.75 -17.94
C GLY A 81 -6.72 -2.57 -16.83
N TRP A 82 -5.48 -3.04 -17.00
CA TRP A 82 -4.73 -3.68 -15.94
C TRP A 82 -4.38 -2.71 -14.80
N SER A 83 -4.70 -3.09 -13.57
CA SER A 83 -4.33 -2.37 -12.35
C SER A 83 -3.85 -3.38 -11.31
N TYR A 84 -2.59 -3.23 -10.88
CA TYR A 84 -1.99 -4.08 -9.85
C TYR A 84 -2.74 -3.98 -8.52
N TYR A 85 -3.08 -2.76 -8.08
CA TYR A 85 -3.77 -2.57 -6.80
C TYR A 85 -5.24 -3.00 -6.83
N ASP A 86 -5.85 -3.08 -8.02
CA ASP A 86 -7.20 -3.66 -8.16
C ASP A 86 -7.14 -5.18 -7.92
N ARG A 87 -6.15 -5.87 -8.51
CA ARG A 87 -5.91 -7.30 -8.24
C ARG A 87 -5.52 -7.55 -6.78
N TRP A 88 -4.76 -6.62 -6.20
CA TRP A 88 -4.37 -6.66 -4.79
C TRP A 88 -5.58 -6.54 -3.86
N MET A 89 -6.51 -5.62 -4.13
CA MET A 89 -7.76 -5.48 -3.38
C MET A 89 -8.63 -6.73 -3.52
N GLU A 90 -8.79 -7.24 -4.74
CA GLU A 90 -9.57 -8.44 -5.00
C GLU A 90 -9.02 -9.66 -4.24
N ALA A 91 -7.70 -9.83 -4.22
CA ALA A 91 -7.04 -10.88 -3.45
C ALA A 91 -7.26 -10.72 -1.94
N LEU A 92 -7.17 -9.49 -1.42
CA LEU A 92 -7.41 -9.21 0.00
C LEU A 92 -8.86 -9.55 0.39
N GLU A 93 -9.83 -9.13 -0.42
CA GLU A 93 -11.23 -9.42 -0.19
C GLU A 93 -11.51 -10.93 -0.20
N ARG A 94 -10.98 -11.66 -1.18
CA ARG A 94 -11.10 -13.13 -1.26
C ARG A 94 -10.51 -13.81 -0.03
N LEU A 95 -9.32 -13.39 0.39
CA LEU A 95 -8.67 -13.94 1.59
C LEU A 95 -9.52 -13.71 2.84
N LEU A 96 -9.99 -12.48 3.06
CA LEU A 96 -10.81 -12.14 4.23
C LEU A 96 -12.16 -12.87 4.23
N GLN A 97 -12.77 -13.06 3.07
CA GLN A 97 -13.98 -13.88 2.91
C GLN A 97 -13.71 -15.34 3.26
N ALA A 98 -12.62 -15.92 2.73
CA ALA A 98 -12.24 -17.30 2.99
C ALA A 98 -11.98 -17.56 4.50
N LYS A 99 -11.48 -16.55 5.22
CA LYS A 99 -11.26 -16.60 6.66
C LYS A 99 -12.50 -16.23 7.49
N GLY A 100 -13.63 -15.90 6.84
CA GLY A 100 -14.88 -15.51 7.51
C GLY A 100 -14.82 -14.16 8.24
N MET A 101 -13.84 -13.33 7.90
CA MET A 101 -13.63 -12.00 8.49
C MET A 101 -14.36 -10.89 7.74
N LEU A 102 -14.82 -11.17 6.52
CA LEU A 102 -15.51 -10.24 5.65
C LEU A 102 -16.80 -10.87 5.13
N ASP A 103 -17.91 -10.15 5.33
CA ASP A 103 -19.19 -10.43 4.68
C ASP A 103 -19.33 -9.51 3.47
N THR A 104 -19.42 -10.10 2.28
CA THR A 104 -19.55 -9.36 1.01
C THR A 104 -20.83 -8.54 0.96
N ALA A 105 -21.93 -9.04 1.52
CA ALA A 105 -23.20 -8.31 1.49
C ALA A 105 -23.11 -7.03 2.33
N GLU A 106 -22.42 -7.09 3.48
CA GLU A 106 -22.19 -5.92 4.33
C GLU A 106 -21.16 -4.97 3.69
N LEU A 107 -20.13 -5.49 3.02
CA LEU A 107 -19.17 -4.67 2.29
C LEU A 107 -19.84 -3.90 1.14
N ASP A 108 -20.67 -4.57 0.35
CA ASP A 108 -21.42 -3.98 -0.75
C ASP A 108 -22.38 -2.90 -0.24
N ARG A 109 -23.08 -3.19 0.87
CA ARG A 109 -23.98 -2.23 1.52
C ARG A 109 -23.23 -0.96 1.95
N ARG A 110 -22.08 -1.11 2.60
CA ARG A 110 -21.25 0.04 3.03
C ARG A 110 -20.66 0.80 1.86
N THR A 111 -20.23 0.10 0.81
CA THR A 111 -19.72 0.74 -0.41
C THR A 111 -20.81 1.58 -1.06
N ALA A 112 -22.04 1.05 -1.18
CA ALA A 112 -23.18 1.80 -1.70
C ALA A 112 -23.52 3.03 -0.84
N GLU A 113 -23.43 2.92 0.49
CA GLU A 113 -23.64 4.03 1.43
C GLU A 113 -22.60 5.16 1.23
N VAL A 114 -21.32 4.79 1.10
CA VAL A 114 -20.23 5.73 0.84
C VAL A 114 -20.39 6.41 -0.52
N LEU A 115 -20.71 5.66 -1.58
CA LEU A 115 -20.93 6.21 -2.92
C LEU A 115 -22.16 7.11 -3.00
N SER A 116 -23.17 6.86 -2.16
CA SER A 116 -24.37 7.69 -2.06
C SER A 116 -24.13 9.00 -1.27
N THR A 117 -23.01 9.10 -0.55
CA THR A 117 -22.64 10.29 0.22
C THR A 117 -21.79 11.23 -0.65
N PRO A 118 -22.20 12.50 -0.87
CA PRO A 118 -21.43 13.41 -1.70
C PRO A 118 -20.02 13.64 -1.13
N ALA A 119 -19.02 13.59 -2.02
CA ALA A 119 -17.57 13.59 -1.73
C ALA A 119 -17.03 14.73 -0.84
N ASN A 120 -17.85 15.75 -0.55
CA ASN A 120 -17.46 16.94 0.20
C ASN A 120 -18.16 17.12 1.55
N SER A 121 -18.96 16.14 2.01
CA SER A 121 -19.76 16.31 3.25
C SER A 121 -18.91 16.39 4.54
N HIS A 122 -17.63 15.94 4.49
CA HIS A 122 -16.69 15.98 5.61
C HIS A 122 -15.33 16.60 5.24
N HIS A 123 -15.29 17.51 4.26
CA HIS A 123 -14.05 18.20 3.92
C HIS A 123 -13.73 19.26 4.99
N HIS A 124 -12.97 18.90 6.01
CA HIS A 124 -12.19 19.90 6.74
C HIS A 124 -11.17 20.48 5.75
N PRO A 125 -11.17 21.79 5.46
CA PRO A 125 -10.09 22.38 4.68
C PRO A 125 -8.78 22.07 5.40
N PRO A 126 -7.73 21.61 4.70
CA PRO A 126 -6.43 21.38 5.32
C PRO A 126 -5.90 22.73 5.82
N ALA A 127 -6.06 22.99 7.11
CA ALA A 127 -5.36 24.07 7.79
C ALA A 127 -3.88 23.68 7.82
N ARG A 128 -3.08 24.29 6.92
CA ARG A 128 -1.61 24.21 6.94
C ARG A 128 -1.03 25.09 8.04
N GLU A 129 -1.63 25.10 9.22
CA GLU A 129 -0.98 25.72 10.36
C GLU A 129 0.15 24.77 10.77
N PRO A 130 1.43 25.19 10.64
CA PRO A 130 2.52 24.38 11.16
C PRO A 130 2.27 24.22 12.66
N VAL A 131 2.23 22.99 13.14
CA VAL A 131 2.31 22.70 14.57
C VAL A 131 3.61 23.32 15.05
N ALA A 132 3.51 24.47 15.72
CA ALA A 132 4.63 25.06 16.41
C ALA A 132 5.03 24.07 17.51
N VAL A 133 6.11 23.33 17.28
CA VAL A 133 6.82 22.61 18.34
C VAL A 133 7.26 23.69 19.32
N VAL A 134 6.55 23.81 20.44
CA VAL A 134 6.97 24.68 21.54
C VAL A 134 8.36 24.20 21.96
N PRO A 135 9.42 25.00 21.83
CA PRO A 135 10.73 24.57 22.30
C PRO A 135 10.65 24.29 23.80
N PRO A 136 11.32 23.24 24.30
CA PRO A 136 11.34 22.91 25.71
C PRO A 136 11.83 24.13 26.49
N ARG A 137 11.10 24.51 27.55
CA ARG A 137 11.49 25.62 28.45
C ARG A 137 12.92 25.37 28.94
N ALA A 138 13.83 26.24 28.50
CA ALA A 138 15.17 26.32 29.06
C ALA A 138 15.06 26.65 30.56
N GLY A 139 15.91 26.00 31.35
CA GLY A 139 15.78 25.87 32.80
C GLY A 139 15.57 27.17 33.56
N GLU A 140 14.70 27.08 34.55
CA GLU A 140 14.61 28.03 35.66
C GLU A 140 15.98 28.06 36.38
N GLY A 141 16.76 29.10 36.10
CA GLY A 141 17.87 29.49 36.95
C GLY A 141 17.31 30.00 38.27
N ARG A 142 17.61 29.31 39.37
CA ARG A 142 17.38 29.81 40.72
C ARG A 142 18.20 31.09 40.93
N PRO A 143 17.63 32.17 41.50
CA PRO A 143 18.46 33.29 41.97
C PRO A 143 19.25 32.87 43.20
N ASN A 144 20.56 33.08 43.16
CA ASN A 144 21.44 33.08 44.32
C ASN A 144 21.83 34.53 44.61
N GLU A 145 21.16 35.15 45.59
CA GLU A 145 21.75 36.01 46.63
C GLU A 145 20.67 36.42 47.65
#